data_AF-A0A1X0VCR4-F1
#
_entry.id   AF-A0A1X0VCR4-F1
#
_cell.length_a   1.000
_cell.length_b   1.000
_cell.length_c   1.000
_cell.angle_alpha   90.00
_cell.angle_beta   90.00
_cell.angle_gamma   90.00
#
_symmetry.space_group_name_H-M   'P 1'
#
loop_
_entity.id
_entity.type
_entity.pdbx_description
1 polymer ?
#
loop_
_entity_poly.entity_id
_entity_poly.type
_entity_poly.pdbx_seq_one_letter_code
_entity_poly.pdbx_strand_id
1 'polypeptide(L)'
;MSLFDIFKKKPTEKKLDQTPEPEPQAPKTWRNTSDANEFFEGYQAAIAALESEGKSASAETLRADKTQLQLNFIDRFEVETQRQITKITDLDERTDAIIKAIATVRAYNADMPIQVRTRLAQAKRNLIGETK
;
A
#
# COMPACT_ATOMS: atom_id res chain seq x y z
N MET A 1 15.20 -64.31 -15.02
CA MET A 1 15.73 -64.14 -16.39
C MET A 1 14.95 -63.01 -17.05
N SER A 2 15.67 -62.01 -17.56
CA SER A 2 15.19 -60.72 -18.04
C SER A 2 14.46 -60.81 -19.40
N LEU A 3 13.53 -59.89 -19.65
CA LEU A 3 13.12 -59.47 -21.00
C LEU A 3 13.02 -57.94 -21.02
N PHE A 4 14.14 -57.31 -21.36
CA PHE A 4 14.13 -55.98 -21.98
C PHE A 4 13.36 -56.07 -23.30
N ASP A 5 12.47 -55.12 -23.59
CA ASP A 5 12.78 -54.13 -24.63
C ASP A 5 11.67 -53.07 -24.83
N ILE A 6 12.11 -51.82 -24.67
CA ILE A 6 11.91 -50.71 -25.62
C ILE A 6 10.47 -50.33 -25.97
N PHE A 7 9.96 -49.31 -25.27
CA PHE A 7 9.27 -48.22 -25.97
C PHE A 7 9.73 -46.87 -25.40
N LYS A 8 10.77 -46.31 -26.04
CA LYS A 8 11.14 -44.90 -25.92
C LYS A 8 9.99 -44.04 -26.49
N LYS A 9 9.15 -43.47 -25.63
CA LYS A 9 8.41 -42.24 -25.96
C LYS A 9 9.11 -41.07 -25.27
N LYS A 10 9.78 -40.24 -26.08
CA LYS A 10 10.29 -38.94 -25.65
C LYS A 10 9.11 -38.13 -25.11
N PRO A 11 9.19 -37.53 -23.90
CA PRO A 11 8.28 -36.46 -23.56
C PRO A 11 8.70 -35.26 -24.43
N THR A 12 7.82 -34.88 -25.35
CA THR A 12 7.90 -33.58 -26.01
C THR A 12 7.81 -32.53 -24.90
N GLU A 13 8.93 -31.85 -24.62
CA GLU A 13 8.95 -30.64 -23.82
C GLU A 13 8.00 -29.62 -24.47
N LYS A 14 6.77 -29.54 -23.96
CA LYS A 14 6.02 -28.30 -24.05
C LYS A 14 6.75 -27.33 -23.15
N LYS A 15 7.55 -26.43 -23.74
CA LYS A 15 7.81 -25.12 -23.14
C LYS A 15 6.44 -24.47 -22.93
N LEU A 16 5.89 -24.65 -21.74
CA LEU A 16 4.95 -23.68 -21.19
C LEU A 16 5.78 -22.43 -20.97
N ASP A 17 5.60 -21.44 -21.84
CA ASP A 17 5.82 -20.04 -21.48
C ASP A 17 4.94 -19.78 -20.26
N GLN A 18 5.48 -20.03 -19.07
CA GLN A 18 4.99 -19.42 -17.86
C GLN A 18 5.53 -18.00 -17.86
N THR A 19 4.97 -17.16 -18.75
CA THR A 19 4.81 -15.77 -18.38
C THR A 19 3.93 -15.82 -17.13
N PRO A 20 4.42 -15.43 -15.94
CA PRO A 20 3.55 -15.33 -14.79
C PRO A 20 2.42 -14.39 -15.20
N GLU A 21 1.22 -14.94 -15.28
CA GLU A 21 0.01 -14.14 -15.46
C GLU A 21 0.06 -13.11 -14.33
N PRO A 22 0.02 -11.80 -14.64
CA PRO A 22 0.11 -10.78 -13.60
C PRO A 22 -1.02 -11.08 -12.62
N GLU A 23 -0.66 -11.31 -11.35
CA GLU A 23 -1.65 -11.55 -10.30
C GLU A 23 -2.75 -10.48 -10.43
N PRO A 24 -4.04 -10.88 -10.39
CA PRO A 24 -5.12 -9.92 -10.53
C PRO A 24 -4.95 -8.86 -9.45
N GLN A 25 -4.60 -7.65 -9.87
CA GLN A 25 -4.41 -6.54 -8.95
C GLN A 25 -5.72 -6.39 -8.18
N ALA A 26 -5.64 -6.53 -6.86
CA ALA A 26 -6.80 -6.35 -5.99
C ALA A 26 -7.48 -5.02 -6.37
N PRO A 27 -8.81 -4.96 -6.44
CA PRO A 27 -9.51 -3.75 -6.84
C PRO A 27 -9.04 -2.57 -5.97
N LYS A 28 -8.79 -1.41 -6.60
CA LYS A 28 -8.43 -0.20 -5.86
C LYS A 28 -9.62 0.19 -4.98
N THR A 29 -9.36 0.34 -3.70
CA THR A 29 -10.30 0.74 -2.65
C THR A 29 -9.66 1.81 -1.79
N TRP A 30 -10.44 2.45 -0.93
CA TRP A 30 -9.90 3.36 0.08
C TRP A 30 -8.87 2.68 0.99
N ARG A 31 -8.95 1.35 1.19
CA ARG A 31 -8.10 0.62 2.15
C ARG A 31 -6.69 0.34 1.64
N ASN A 32 -6.50 0.27 0.31
CA ASN A 32 -5.21 -0.07 -0.33
C ASN A 32 -4.62 1.08 -1.16
N THR A 33 -5.21 2.28 -1.10
CA THR A 33 -4.67 3.47 -1.74
C THR A 33 -3.45 4.05 -0.98
N SER A 34 -2.68 4.88 -1.68
CA SER A 34 -1.62 5.76 -1.16
C SER A 34 -2.03 7.23 -1.17
N ASP A 35 -3.21 7.57 -1.70
CA ASP A 35 -3.76 8.92 -1.68
C ASP A 35 -4.38 9.21 -0.30
N ALA A 36 -3.99 10.33 0.31
CA ALA A 36 -4.44 10.68 1.65
C ALA A 36 -5.95 10.91 1.70
N ASN A 37 -6.50 11.65 0.74
CA ASN A 37 -7.91 12.01 0.75
C ASN A 37 -8.77 10.76 0.54
N GLU A 38 -8.43 9.93 -0.45
CA GLU A 38 -9.12 8.66 -0.71
C GLU A 38 -9.10 7.75 0.53
N PHE A 39 -7.97 7.67 1.25
CA PHE A 39 -7.84 6.82 2.43
C PHE A 39 -8.64 7.35 3.62
N PHE A 40 -8.40 8.60 4.04
CA PHE A 40 -8.99 9.15 5.26
C PHE A 40 -10.49 9.39 5.10
N GLU A 41 -10.93 9.95 3.98
CA GLU A 41 -12.36 10.17 3.72
C GLU A 41 -13.08 8.84 3.51
N GLY A 42 -12.45 7.90 2.78
CA GLY A 42 -13.01 6.57 2.56
C GLY A 42 -13.17 5.76 3.85
N TYR A 43 -12.23 5.89 4.80
CA TYR A 43 -12.36 5.29 6.13
C TYR A 43 -13.57 5.83 6.90
N GLN A 44 -13.77 7.16 6.91
CA GLN A 44 -14.91 7.77 7.60
C GLN A 44 -16.24 7.41 6.93
N ALA A 45 -16.28 7.40 5.59
CA ALA A 45 -17.44 6.97 4.84
C ALA A 45 -17.79 5.50 5.09
N ALA A 46 -16.78 4.62 5.21
CA ALA A 46 -16.99 3.20 5.53
C ALA A 46 -17.59 3.01 6.93
N ILE A 47 -17.15 3.78 7.93
CA ILE A 47 -17.77 3.78 9.27
C ILE A 47 -19.22 4.23 9.18
N ALA A 48 -19.48 5.39 8.55
CA ALA A 48 -20.82 5.94 8.44
C ALA A 48 -21.79 5.00 7.72
N ALA A 49 -21.33 4.30 6.68
CA ALA A 49 -22.12 3.28 5.98
C ALA A 49 -22.45 2.07 6.87
N LEU A 50 -21.49 1.57 7.65
CA LEU A 50 -21.75 0.48 8.59
C LEU A 50 -22.75 0.88 9.67
N GLU A 51 -22.69 2.12 10.16
CA GLU A 51 -23.64 2.63 11.16
C GLU A 51 -25.03 2.83 10.60
N SER A 52 -25.16 3.36 9.37
CA SER A 52 -26.48 3.53 8.72
C SER A 52 -27.14 2.21 8.38
N GLU A 53 -26.34 1.16 8.14
CA GLU A 53 -26.81 -0.23 7.95
C GLU A 53 -27.11 -0.96 9.27
N GLY A 54 -26.94 -0.31 10.44
CA GLY A 54 -27.15 -0.92 11.76
C GLY A 54 -26.08 -1.94 12.16
N LYS A 55 -24.93 -1.97 11.47
CA LYS A 55 -23.81 -2.89 11.71
C LYS A 55 -22.80 -2.30 12.70
N SER A 56 -23.27 -1.90 13.88
CA SER A 56 -22.44 -1.21 14.89
C SER A 56 -21.21 -2.03 15.33
N ALA A 57 -21.33 -3.35 15.44
CA ALA A 57 -20.19 -4.22 15.79
C ALA A 57 -19.07 -4.20 14.73
N SER A 58 -19.45 -4.16 13.44
CA SER A 58 -18.49 -4.03 12.34
C SER A 58 -17.84 -2.66 12.32
N ALA A 59 -18.62 -1.59 12.57
CA ALA A 59 -18.09 -0.23 12.69
C ALA A 59 -17.07 -0.12 13.84
N GLU A 60 -17.35 -0.73 14.99
CA GLU A 60 -16.44 -0.73 16.13
C GLU A 60 -15.17 -1.55 15.87
N THR A 61 -15.31 -2.70 15.20
CA THR A 61 -14.14 -3.49 14.76
C THR A 61 -13.26 -2.66 13.83
N LEU A 62 -13.85 -1.92 12.89
CA LEU A 62 -13.12 -1.05 11.99
C LEU A 62 -12.42 0.11 12.73
N ARG A 63 -13.04 0.66 13.78
CA ARG A 63 -12.43 1.66 14.66
C ARG A 63 -11.27 1.10 15.46
N ALA A 64 -11.38 -0.13 15.96
CA ALA A 64 -10.29 -0.79 16.66
C ALA A 64 -9.06 -0.95 15.76
N ASP A 65 -9.26 -1.22 14.48
CA ASP A 65 -8.19 -1.38 13.48
C ASP A 65 -7.59 -0.04 12.99
N LYS A 66 -8.15 1.11 13.36
CA LYS A 66 -7.81 2.45 12.84
C LYS A 66 -6.30 2.69 12.79
N THR A 67 -5.61 2.44 13.90
CA THR A 67 -4.17 2.70 14.02
C THR A 67 -3.37 1.85 13.04
N GLN A 68 -3.67 0.55 12.94
CA GLN A 68 -2.96 -0.34 12.03
C GLN A 68 -3.24 0.01 10.57
N LEU A 69 -4.48 0.37 10.24
CA LEU A 69 -4.86 0.81 8.89
C LEU A 69 -4.08 2.06 8.49
N GLN A 70 -3.97 3.04 9.39
CA GLN A 70 -3.22 4.26 9.16
C GLN A 70 -1.72 3.99 9.03
N LEU A 71 -1.13 3.11 9.84
CA LEU A 71 0.28 2.71 9.70
C LEU A 71 0.54 2.07 8.33
N ASN A 72 -0.30 1.12 7.92
CA ASN A 72 -0.21 0.48 6.61
C ASN A 72 -0.36 1.50 5.46
N PHE A 73 -1.19 2.53 5.64
CA PHE A 73 -1.30 3.64 4.71
C PHE A 73 0.02 4.42 4.61
N ILE A 74 0.66 4.77 5.73
CA ILE A 74 1.95 5.48 5.70
C ILE A 74 3.02 4.68 4.96
N ASP A 75 3.06 3.36 5.13
CA ASP A 75 4.00 2.50 4.41
C ASP A 75 3.78 2.55 2.88
N ARG A 76 2.52 2.45 2.42
CA ARG A 76 2.19 2.58 0.99
C ARG A 76 2.46 3.99 0.45
N PHE A 77 2.10 5.00 1.22
CA PHE A 77 2.35 6.40 0.91
C PHE A 77 3.84 6.67 0.73
N GLU A 78 4.70 6.16 1.62
CA GLU A 78 6.15 6.33 1.54
C GLU A 78 6.72 5.66 0.27
N VAL A 79 6.31 4.42 -0.02
CA VAL A 79 6.77 3.69 -1.22
C VAL A 79 6.37 4.41 -2.50
N GLU A 80 5.12 4.85 -2.61
CA GLU A 80 4.65 5.56 -3.82
C GLU A 80 5.29 6.94 -3.92
N THR A 81 5.45 7.67 -2.81
CA THR A 81 6.16 8.96 -2.81
C THR A 81 7.60 8.77 -3.27
N GLN A 82 8.31 7.76 -2.74
CA GLN A 82 9.68 7.41 -3.17
C GLN A 82 9.75 7.14 -4.68
N ARG A 83 8.78 6.38 -5.21
CA ARG A 83 8.68 6.09 -6.65
C ARG A 83 8.45 7.33 -7.50
N GLN A 84 7.73 8.33 -6.99
CA GLN A 84 7.48 9.59 -7.69
C GLN A 84 8.70 10.50 -7.66
N ILE A 85 9.32 10.67 -6.49
CA ILE A 85 10.43 11.61 -6.30
C ILE A 85 11.74 11.13 -6.93
N THR A 86 11.92 9.81 -7.14
CA THR A 86 13.07 9.25 -7.85
C THR A 86 13.12 9.64 -9.33
N LYS A 87 11.99 10.08 -9.89
CA LYS A 87 11.90 10.61 -11.26
C LYS A 87 12.32 12.08 -11.36
N ILE A 88 12.44 12.78 -10.22
CA ILE A 88 12.80 14.20 -10.16
C ILE A 88 14.32 14.28 -10.00
N THR A 89 14.98 14.92 -10.97
CA THR A 89 16.45 15.04 -10.99
C THR A 89 16.93 16.22 -10.15
N ASP A 90 16.18 17.33 -10.16
CA ASP A 90 16.50 18.51 -9.37
C ASP A 90 16.24 18.27 -7.87
N LEU A 91 17.22 18.64 -7.03
CA LEU A 91 17.18 18.37 -5.59
C LEU A 91 16.13 19.21 -4.87
N ASP A 92 15.99 20.46 -5.26
CA ASP A 92 15.09 21.42 -4.61
C ASP A 92 13.65 21.10 -4.98
N GLU A 93 13.37 20.83 -6.26
CA GLU A 93 12.06 20.36 -6.73
C GLU A 93 11.65 19.05 -6.05
N ARG A 94 12.61 18.13 -5.87
CA ARG A 94 12.37 16.86 -5.17
C ARG A 94 12.00 17.09 -3.71
N THR A 95 12.71 17.98 -3.03
CA THR A 95 12.45 18.32 -1.63
C THR A 95 11.08 18.98 -1.47
N ASP A 96 10.73 19.89 -2.36
CA ASP A 96 9.42 20.53 -2.40
C ASP A 96 8.29 19.53 -2.63
N ALA A 97 8.49 18.56 -3.53
CA ALA A 97 7.53 17.49 -3.78
C ALA A 97 7.29 16.65 -2.51
N ILE A 98 8.36 16.29 -1.77
CA ILE A 98 8.24 15.58 -0.50
C ILE A 98 7.46 16.41 0.53
N ILE A 99 7.79 17.70 0.69
CA ILE A 99 7.12 18.58 1.65
C ILE A 99 5.62 18.69 1.33
N LYS A 100 5.28 18.86 0.05
CA LYS A 100 3.88 18.91 -0.41
C LYS A 100 3.16 17.59 -0.13
N ALA A 101 3.76 16.45 -0.45
CA ALA A 101 3.18 15.14 -0.18
C ALA A 101 2.96 14.89 1.32
N ILE A 102 3.92 15.25 2.17
CA ILE A 102 3.77 15.13 3.62
C ILE A 102 2.68 16.08 4.15
N ALA A 103 2.54 17.27 3.56
CA ALA A 103 1.52 18.24 3.96
C ALA A 103 0.09 17.71 3.72
N THR A 104 -0.15 16.92 2.66
CA THR A 104 -1.47 16.33 2.42
C THR A 104 -1.86 15.35 3.53
N VAL A 105 -0.94 14.50 3.97
CA VAL A 105 -1.20 13.59 5.11
C VAL A 105 -1.39 14.36 6.41
N ARG A 106 -0.61 15.44 6.62
CA ARG A 106 -0.71 16.28 7.83
C ARG A 106 -2.03 17.02 7.97
N ALA A 107 -2.78 17.23 6.88
CA ALA A 107 -4.13 17.77 6.95
C ALA A 107 -5.04 16.93 7.86
N TYR A 108 -4.78 15.63 7.98
CA TYR A 108 -5.52 14.68 8.81
C TYR A 108 -4.88 14.43 10.20
N ASN A 109 -4.01 15.32 10.68
CA ASN A 109 -3.31 15.16 11.97
C ASN A 109 -4.24 14.96 13.17
N ALA A 110 -5.43 15.58 13.15
CA ALA A 110 -6.43 15.43 14.21
C ALA A 110 -6.94 13.98 14.32
N ASP A 111 -6.97 13.25 13.19
CA ASP A 111 -7.46 11.88 13.11
C ASP A 111 -6.37 10.83 13.38
N MET A 112 -5.10 11.23 13.47
CA MET A 112 -3.98 10.31 13.64
C MET A 112 -3.55 10.19 15.10
N PRO A 113 -3.35 8.98 15.65
CA PRO A 113 -2.71 8.79 16.95
C PRO A 113 -1.22 9.11 16.88
N ILE A 114 -0.59 9.32 18.04
CA ILE A 114 0.82 9.74 18.15
C ILE A 114 1.76 8.81 17.37
N GLN A 115 1.56 7.49 17.46
CA GLN A 115 2.41 6.51 16.78
C GLN A 115 2.40 6.67 15.25
N VAL A 116 1.25 6.98 14.66
CA VAL A 116 1.11 7.22 13.22
C VAL A 116 1.82 8.53 12.83
N ARG A 117 1.68 9.59 13.65
CA ARG A 117 2.39 10.86 13.41
C ARG A 117 3.91 10.68 13.49
N THR A 118 4.39 9.87 14.44
CA THR A 118 5.81 9.51 14.54
C THR A 118 6.27 8.73 13.30
N ARG A 119 5.47 7.77 12.83
CA ARG A 119 5.77 7.00 11.61
C ARG A 119 5.81 7.90 10.36
N LEU A 120 4.91 8.87 10.25
CA LEU A 120 4.90 9.88 9.18
C LEU A 120 6.14 10.79 9.25
N ALA A 121 6.55 11.20 10.44
CA ALA A 121 7.80 11.96 10.62
C ALA A 121 9.02 11.13 10.20
N GLN A 122 9.05 9.84 10.51
CA GLN A 122 10.10 8.93 10.05
C GLN A 122 10.06 8.77 8.52
N ALA A 123 8.89 8.60 7.92
CA ALA A 123 8.73 8.53 6.46
C ALA A 123 9.30 9.78 5.78
N LYS A 124 8.99 10.98 6.30
CA LYS A 124 9.59 12.24 5.80
C LYS A 124 11.12 12.18 5.82
N ARG A 125 11.73 11.74 6.92
CA ARG A 125 13.19 11.67 7.05
C ARG A 125 13.80 10.68 6.05
N ASN A 126 13.17 9.52 5.91
CA ASN A 126 13.58 8.51 4.94
C ASN A 126 13.52 9.06 3.50
N LEU A 127 12.42 9.73 3.14
CA LEU A 127 12.21 10.31 1.79
C LEU A 127 13.23 11.40 1.45
N ILE A 128 13.65 12.21 2.43
CA ILE A 128 14.68 13.24 2.24
C ILE A 128 16.08 12.61 2.13
N GLY A 129 16.24 11.36 2.57
CA GLY A 129 17.54 10.69 2.65
C GLY A 129 18.33 11.04 3.91
N GLU A 130 17.66 11.58 4.94
CA GLU A 130 18.25 11.79 6.27
C GLU A 130 18.27 10.46 7.07
N THR A 131 18.88 9.42 6.53
CA THR A 131 19.21 8.22 7.29
C THR A 131 20.58 8.42 7.92
N LYS A 132 20.62 8.38 9.26
CA LYS A 132 21.85 8.35 10.07
C LYS A 132 22.77 7.21 9.66
#